data_AF-A0A972UVK9-F1
#
_entry.id   AF-A0A972UVK9-F1
#
_cell.length_a   1.000
_cell.length_b   1.000
_cell.length_c   1.000
_cell.angle_alpha   90.00
_cell.angle_beta   90.00
_cell.angle_gamma   90.00
#
_symmetry.space_group_name_H-M   'P 1'
#
loop_
_entity.id
_entity.type
_entity.pdbx_description
1 polymer ?
#
loop_
_entity_poly.entity_id
_entity_poly.type
_entity_poly.pdbx_seq_one_letter_code
_entity_poly.pdbx_strand_id
1 'polypeptide(L)'
;MKPEFRIKDKVTIKSLAWYNKKKNCNGDIYIDSNFVSTMSLYCGKTTTIRERFYDPVFKKYVYRLEVDNGEYDYNEWMFNNLKEKIDLL
;
A
#
# COMPACT_ATOMS: atom_id res chain seq x y z
N MET A 1 -1.53 18.81 1.72
CA MET A 1 -1.07 17.65 2.51
C MET A 1 0.25 17.17 1.93
N LYS A 2 1.20 16.68 2.73
CA LYS A 2 2.46 16.10 2.21
C LYS A 2 2.31 14.58 2.08
N PRO A 3 2.88 13.95 1.06
CA PRO A 3 2.83 12.49 0.91
C PRO A 3 3.69 11.82 1.98
N GLU A 4 3.20 10.72 2.54
CA GLU A 4 3.97 9.96 3.55
C GLU A 4 5.17 9.25 2.92
N PHE A 5 5.03 8.78 1.67
CA PHE A 5 6.08 8.06 0.95
C PHE A 5 6.46 8.74 -0.37
N ARG A 6 7.67 8.47 -0.84
CA ARG A 6 8.27 8.98 -2.08
C ARG A 6 8.45 7.84 -3.09
N ILE A 7 8.52 8.22 -4.36
CA ILE A 7 8.95 7.28 -5.41
C ILE A 7 10.34 6.76 -5.05
N LYS A 8 10.56 5.46 -5.24
CA LYS A 8 11.73 4.68 -4.81
C LYS A 8 11.81 4.32 -3.32
N ASP A 9 10.88 4.75 -2.47
CA ASP A 9 10.84 4.25 -1.09
C ASP A 9 10.50 2.75 -1.10
N LYS A 10 11.13 2.00 -0.19
CA LYS A 10 10.75 0.62 0.11
C LYS A 10 9.61 0.61 1.11
N VAL A 11 8.57 -0.15 0.82
CA VAL A 11 7.41 -0.35 1.68
C VAL A 11 7.11 -1.83 1.81
N THR A 12 6.56 -2.25 2.95
CA THR A 12 6.08 -3.62 3.14
C THR A 12 4.56 -3.60 3.19
N ILE A 13 3.92 -4.36 2.30
CA ILE A 13 2.47 -4.51 2.28
C ILE A 13 2.04 -5.26 3.54
N LYS A 14 0.91 -4.86 4.14
CA LYS A 14 0.38 -5.53 5.33
C LYS A 14 0.22 -7.04 5.14
N SER A 15 0.34 -7.76 6.25
CA SER A 15 0.38 -9.22 6.26
C SER A 15 -0.95 -9.86 5.84
N LEU A 16 -0.89 -11.13 5.45
CA LEU A 16 -2.07 -11.91 5.09
C LEU A 16 -3.02 -12.07 6.29
N ALA A 17 -2.47 -12.16 7.51
CA ALA A 17 -3.25 -12.19 8.74
C ALA A 17 -4.05 -10.90 8.96
N TRP A 18 -3.46 -9.73 8.68
CA TRP A 18 -4.17 -8.46 8.73
C TRP A 18 -5.32 -8.43 7.70
N TYR A 19 -5.05 -8.85 6.47
CA TYR A 19 -6.05 -8.91 5.40
C TYR A 19 -7.23 -9.81 5.77
N ASN A 20 -6.95 -11.04 6.23
CA ASN A 20 -7.98 -12.01 6.62
C ASN A 20 -8.86 -11.54 7.79
N LYS A 21 -8.33 -10.70 8.69
CA LYS A 21 -9.10 -10.11 9.79
C LYS A 21 -10.02 -8.97 9.35
N LYS A 22 -9.74 -8.33 8.21
CA LYS A 22 -10.38 -7.08 7.77
C LYS A 22 -11.30 -7.23 6.56
N LYS A 23 -11.03 -8.20 5.69
CA LYS A 23 -11.80 -8.43 4.47
C LYS A 23 -13.26 -8.80 4.76
N ASN A 24 -14.17 -8.35 3.90
CA ASN A 24 -15.56 -8.78 3.90
C ASN A 24 -15.71 -10.19 3.27
N CYS A 25 -16.96 -10.65 3.10
CA CYS A 25 -17.26 -11.93 2.49
C CYS A 25 -16.83 -12.06 1.02
N ASN A 26 -16.67 -10.95 0.30
CA ASN A 26 -16.19 -10.91 -1.09
C ASN A 26 -14.65 -10.91 -1.18
N GLY A 27 -13.96 -10.80 -0.03
CA GLY A 27 -12.50 -10.69 0.00
C GLY A 27 -11.98 -9.28 -0.17
N ASP A 28 -12.83 -8.26 -0.01
CA ASP A 28 -12.47 -6.86 -0.19
C ASP A 28 -12.44 -6.10 1.13
N ILE A 29 -11.64 -5.04 1.18
CA ILE A 29 -11.63 -4.02 2.23
C ILE A 29 -12.04 -2.70 1.57
N TYR A 30 -12.97 -1.94 2.16
CA TYR A 30 -13.52 -0.69 1.57
C TYR A 30 -13.47 0.54 2.48
N ILE A 31 -13.14 0.40 3.76
CA ILE A 31 -13.31 1.51 4.73
C ILE A 31 -12.18 2.54 4.61
N ASP A 32 -10.93 2.07 4.56
CA ASP A 32 -9.75 2.96 4.54
C ASP A 32 -8.92 2.82 3.25
N SER A 33 -9.20 1.78 2.47
CA SER A 33 -8.34 1.32 1.38
C SER A 33 -9.17 0.42 0.48
N ASN A 34 -9.15 0.59 -0.85
CA ASN A 34 -9.75 -0.38 -1.77
C ASN A 34 -8.76 -1.53 -1.97
N PHE A 35 -8.73 -2.45 -1.02
CA PHE A 35 -7.86 -3.63 -1.09
C PHE A 35 -8.71 -4.80 -1.57
N VAL A 36 -8.54 -5.21 -2.82
CA VAL A 36 -9.31 -6.31 -3.43
C VAL A 36 -8.66 -7.66 -3.19
N SER A 37 -9.44 -8.74 -3.38
CA SER A 37 -8.98 -10.10 -3.07
C SER A 37 -7.66 -10.52 -3.73
N THR A 38 -7.43 -10.13 -4.98
CA THR A 38 -6.19 -10.47 -5.72
C THR A 38 -4.93 -9.82 -5.15
N MET A 39 -5.06 -8.65 -4.52
CA MET A 39 -3.93 -7.96 -3.87
C MET A 39 -3.36 -8.76 -2.69
N SER A 40 -4.11 -9.73 -2.15
CA SER A 40 -3.63 -10.61 -1.07
C SER A 40 -2.41 -11.46 -1.46
N LEU A 41 -2.18 -11.68 -2.77
CA LEU A 41 -0.98 -12.34 -3.30
C LEU A 41 0.32 -11.58 -2.99
N TYR A 42 0.20 -10.30 -2.62
CA TYR A 42 1.33 -9.42 -2.31
C TYR A 42 1.45 -9.11 -0.81
N CYS A 43 0.55 -9.61 0.02
CA CYS A 43 0.61 -9.42 1.46
C CYS A 43 1.96 -9.86 2.06
N GLY A 44 2.55 -9.00 2.89
CA GLY A 44 3.84 -9.25 3.54
C GLY A 44 5.07 -9.08 2.64
N LYS A 45 4.92 -8.81 1.34
CA LYS A 45 6.06 -8.53 0.46
C LYS A 45 6.58 -7.11 0.70
N THR A 46 7.91 -6.98 0.71
CA THR A 46 8.60 -5.69 0.63
C THR A 46 8.84 -5.36 -0.84
N THR A 47 8.46 -4.16 -1.26
CA THR A 47 8.56 -3.69 -2.64
C THR A 47 8.89 -2.20 -2.68
N THR A 48 9.20 -1.69 -3.86
CA THR A 48 9.49 -0.28 -4.10
C THR A 48 8.26 0.43 -4.65
N ILE A 49 8.07 1.70 -4.29
CA ILE A 49 7.09 2.60 -4.91
C ILE A 49 7.58 3.02 -6.29
N ARG A 50 6.78 2.71 -7.30
CA ARG A 50 7.01 3.06 -8.71
C ARG A 50 6.42 4.43 -9.06
N GLU A 51 5.16 4.64 -8.71
CA GLU A 51 4.43 5.87 -9.04
C GLU A 51 3.69 6.40 -7.81
N ARG A 52 3.48 7.72 -7.79
CA ARG A 52 2.70 8.38 -6.75
C ARG A 52 1.93 9.55 -7.35
N PHE A 53 0.64 9.62 -7.04
CA PHE A 53 -0.21 10.74 -7.43
C PHE A 53 -1.17 11.10 -6.29
N TYR A 54 -1.72 12.31 -6.36
CA TYR A 54 -2.71 12.78 -5.40
C TYR A 54 -4.11 12.57 -6.00
N ASP A 55 -4.96 11.86 -5.29
CA ASP A 55 -6.37 11.70 -5.63
C ASP A 55 -7.17 12.86 -5.03
N PRO A 56 -7.73 13.78 -5.84
CA PRO A 56 -8.46 14.93 -5.35
C PRO A 56 -9.86 14.57 -4.81
N VAL A 57 -10.45 13.45 -5.24
CA VAL A 57 -11.78 13.00 -4.81
C VAL A 57 -11.71 12.50 -3.38
N PHE A 58 -10.73 11.64 -3.08
CA PHE A 58 -10.54 11.08 -1.75
C PHE A 58 -9.55 11.87 -0.89
N LYS A 59 -8.97 12.96 -1.42
CA LYS A 59 -8.02 13.85 -0.75
C LYS A 59 -6.82 13.11 -0.12
N LYS A 60 -6.29 12.11 -0.82
CA LYS A 60 -5.20 11.24 -0.33
C LYS A 60 -4.17 10.95 -1.41
N TYR A 61 -2.98 10.54 -1.00
CA TYR A 61 -1.98 10.03 -1.94
C TYR A 61 -2.23 8.55 -2.24
N VAL A 62 -2.06 8.22 -3.51
CA VAL A 62 -2.13 6.88 -4.07
C VAL A 62 -0.75 6.49 -4.57
N TYR A 63 -0.40 5.23 -4.39
CA TYR A 63 0.91 4.66 -4.72
C TYR A 63 0.73 3.43 -5.60
N ARG A 64 1.57 3.29 -6.62
CA ARG A 64 1.69 2.07 -7.44
C ARG A 64 3.03 1.43 -7.21
N LEU A 65 3.07 0.11 -7.15
CA LEU A 65 4.22 -0.65 -6.67
C LEU A 65 4.86 -1.47 -7.79
N GLU A 66 6.14 -1.79 -7.64
CA GLU A 66 6.83 -2.65 -8.62
C GLU A 66 6.34 -4.12 -8.57
N VAL A 67 5.93 -4.61 -7.39
CA VAL A 67 5.58 -6.02 -7.17
C VAL A 67 4.43 -6.54 -8.04
N ASP A 68 3.54 -5.65 -8.45
CA ASP A 68 2.40 -5.91 -9.32
C ASP A 68 2.46 -5.08 -10.62
N ASN A 69 3.66 -4.60 -10.97
CA ASN A 69 3.88 -3.78 -12.16
C ASN A 69 2.98 -2.53 -12.25
N GLY A 70 2.54 -2.01 -11.10
CA GLY A 70 1.67 -0.84 -11.00
C GLY A 70 0.21 -1.10 -11.36
N GLU A 71 -0.23 -2.36 -11.30
CA GLU A 71 -1.61 -2.77 -11.58
C GLU A 71 -2.60 -2.22 -10.54
N TYR A 72 -2.21 -2.18 -9.26
CA TYR A 72 -3.09 -1.79 -8.16
C TYR A 72 -2.70 -0.45 -7.54
N ASP A 73 -3.73 0.22 -7.02
CA ASP A 73 -3.61 1.48 -6.31
C ASP A 73 -3.58 1.22 -4.79
N TYR A 74 -2.45 1.56 -4.17
CA TYR A 74 -2.22 1.43 -2.74
C TYR A 74 -2.32 2.78 -2.03
N ASN A 75 -2.55 2.74 -0.72
CA ASN A 75 -2.41 3.93 0.13
C ASN A 75 -1.58 3.60 1.37
N GLU A 76 -1.24 4.63 2.15
CA GLU A 76 -0.38 4.51 3.33
C GLU A 76 -0.89 3.50 4.37
N TRP A 77 -2.21 3.35 4.51
CA TRP A 77 -2.84 2.41 5.43
C TRP A 77 -2.69 0.95 5.02
N MET A 78 -2.20 0.66 3.81
CA MET A 78 -1.94 -0.69 3.33
C MET A 78 -0.50 -1.15 3.60
N PHE A 79 0.34 -0.27 4.16
CA PHE A 79 1.72 -0.60 4.48
C PHE A 79 1.92 -0.87 5.98
N ASN A 80 2.95 -1.63 6.30
CA ASN A 80 3.52 -1.65 7.63
C ASN A 80 4.39 -0.39 7.74
N ASN A 81 4.14 0.44 8.76
CA ASN A 81 4.79 1.74 8.98
C ASN A 81 6.29 1.66 9.33
N LEU A 82 7.01 0.66 8.80
CA LEU A 82 8.46 0.61 8.82
C LEU A 82 8.96 1.63 7.81
N LYS A 83 8.93 2.92 8.21
CA LYS A 83 9.98 3.84 7.81
C LYS A 83 11.28 3.22 8.33
N GLU A 84 11.88 2.31 7.57
CA GLU A 84 13.32 2.17 7.60
C GLU A 84 13.86 3.52 7.11
N LYS A 85 13.92 4.48 8.03
CA LYS A 85 14.95 5.50 7.99
C LYS A 85 16.25 4.71 8.01
N ILE A 86 16.77 4.43 6.83
CA ILE A 86 18.21 4.31 6.66
C ILE A 86 18.71 5.73 6.94
N ASP A 87 18.81 6.07 8.22
CA ASP A 87 19.74 7.10 8.65
C ASP A 87 21.10 6.52 8.27
N LEU A 88 21.62 6.99 7.13
CA LEU A 88 23.02 6.84 6.75
C LEU A 88 23.81 7.53 7.87
N LEU A 89 24.24 6.73 8.86
CA LEU A 89 25.37 7.05 9.72
C LEU A 89 26.66 6.73 8.96
#